data_AF-A0A4Q1D6C1-F1
#
_entry.id   AF-A0A4Q1D6C1-F1
#
_cell.length_a   1.000
_cell.length_b   1.000
_cell.length_c   1.000
_cell.angle_alpha   90.00
_cell.angle_beta   90.00
_cell.angle_gamma   90.00
#
_symmetry.space_group_name_H-M   'P 1'
#
loop_
_entity.id
_entity.type
_entity.pdbx_description
1 polymer ?
#
loop_
_entity_poly.entity_id
_entity_poly.type
_entity_poly.pdbx_seq_one_letter_code
_entity_poly.pdbx_strand_id
1 'polypeptide(L)' 'MSEEANELKKELARRKRMAIGIASEIHDIVEDTLWVDYEKMPGLAEKLVAAVQEANRFKADNCLS' A
#
# COMPACT_ATOMS: atom_id res chain seq x y z
N MET A 1 5.17 22.82 12.13
CA MET A 1 5.53 21.38 11.95
C MET A 1 7.04 21.33 11.90
N SER A 2 7.70 20.50 12.73
CA SER A 2 9.14 20.31 12.59
C SER A 2 9.46 19.67 11.24
N GLU A 3 10.67 19.90 10.74
CA GLU A 3 11.15 19.33 9.48
C GLU A 3 11.06 17.79 9.50
N GLU A 4 11.40 17.20 10.64
CA GLU A 4 11.25 15.78 10.95
C GLU A 4 9.79 15.28 10.80
N ALA A 5 8.81 16.01 11.35
CA ALA A 5 7.40 15.63 11.23
C ALA A 5 6.90 15.70 9.77
N ASN A 6 7.47 16.59 8.95
CA ASN A 6 7.15 16.65 7.52
C ASN A 6 7.77 15.48 6.75
N GLU A 7 9.01 15.08 7.06
CA GLU A 7 9.65 13.91 6.45
C GLU A 7 8.92 12.61 6.80
N LEU A 8 8.51 12.43 8.07
CA LEU A 8 7.71 11.29 8.50
C LEU A 8 6.37 11.23 7.75
N LYS A 9 5.70 12.37 7.51
CA LYS A 9 4.48 12.42 6.70
C LYS A 9 4.72 12.05 5.23
N LYS A 10 5.84 12.47 4.63
CA LYS A 10 6.21 12.10 3.25
C LYS A 10 6.45 10.61 3.14
N GLU A 11 7.16 10.00 4.08
CA GLU A 11 7.43 8.57 4.08
C GLU A 11 6.14 7.75 4.29
N LEU A 12 5.25 8.18 5.18
CA LEU A 12 3.92 7.58 5.31
C LEU A 12 3.13 7.66 3.99
N ALA A 13 3.16 8.80 3.30
CA ALA A 13 2.50 8.96 2.01
C ALA A 13 3.11 8.09 0.91
N ARG A 14 4.43 7.86 0.93
CA ARG A 14 5.13 6.94 0.04
C ARG A 14 4.63 5.50 0.24
N ARG A 15 4.58 5.05 1.50
CA ARG A 15 4.10 3.72 1.88
C ARG A 15 2.63 3.49 1.49
N LYS A 16 1.76 4.47 1.73
CA LYS A 16 0.36 4.43 1.28
C LYS A 16 0.24 4.32 -0.24
N ARG A 17 1.05 5.06 -1.00
CA ARG A 17 1.05 4.98 -2.47
C ARG A 17 1.45 3.60 -2.98
N MET A 18 2.38 2.91 -2.31
CA MET A 18 2.73 1.53 -2.65
C MET A 18 1.53 0.59 -2.46
N ALA A 19 0.81 0.69 -1.34
CA ALA A 19 -0.39 -0.10 -1.11
C ALA A 19 -1.48 0.18 -2.17
N ILE A 20 -1.72 1.46 -2.48
CA ILE A 20 -2.69 1.86 -3.52
C ILE A 20 -2.30 1.29 -4.89
N GLY A 21 -1.02 1.33 -5.27
CA GLY A 21 -0.57 0.77 -6.54
C GLY A 21 -0.86 -0.72 -6.68
N ILE A 22 -0.66 -1.50 -5.62
CA ILE A 22 -0.99 -2.94 -5.62
C ILE A 22 -2.51 -3.15 -5.70
N ALA A 23 -3.29 -2.33 -5.00
CA ALA A 23 -4.75 -2.41 -5.07
C ALA A 23 -5.27 -2.07 -6.49
N SER A 24 -4.66 -1.11 -7.18
CA SER A 24 -4.95 -0.81 -8.59
C SER A 24 -4.61 -1.98 -9.51
N GLU A 25 -3.46 -2.64 -9.31
CA GLU A 25 -3.12 -3.82 -10.12
C GLU A 25 -4.13 -4.97 -9.95
N ILE A 26 -4.62 -5.21 -8.72
CA ILE A 26 -5.69 -6.18 -8.48
C ILE A 26 -6.99 -5.76 -9.16
N HIS A 27 -7.35 -4.48 -9.10
CA HIS A 27 -8.52 -3.92 -9.77
C HIS A 27 -8.46 -4.16 -11.27
N ASP A 28 -7.33 -3.84 -11.91
CA ASP A 28 -7.14 -4.00 -13.36
C ASP A 28 -7.23 -5.49 -13.76
N ILE A 29 -6.72 -6.42 -12.94
CA ILE A 29 -6.90 -7.86 -13.18
C ILE A 29 -8.38 -8.24 -13.16
N VAL A 30 -9.15 -7.75 -12.17
CA VAL A 30 -10.57 -8.08 -12.06
C VAL A 30 -11.38 -7.48 -13.20
N GLU A 31 -11.05 -6.26 -13.65
CA GLU A 31 -11.77 -5.56 -14.71
C GLU A 31 -11.44 -6.09 -16.12
N ASP A 32 -10.14 -6.31 -16.42
CA ASP A 32 -9.69 -6.50 -17.80
C ASP A 32 -9.13 -7.90 -18.09
N THR A 33 -8.49 -8.56 -17.12
CA THR A 33 -7.69 -9.77 -17.39
C THR A 33 -7.99 -10.96 -16.50
N LEU A 34 -9.18 -11.00 -15.87
CA LEU A 34 -9.52 -11.98 -14.84
C LEU A 34 -9.25 -13.43 -15.27
N TRP A 35 -9.69 -13.81 -16.47
CA TRP A 35 -9.54 -15.19 -16.96
C TRP A 35 -8.09 -15.60 -17.30
N VAL A 36 -7.16 -14.64 -17.32
CA VAL A 36 -5.76 -14.85 -17.71
C VAL A 36 -4.82 -14.66 -16.51
N ASP A 37 -5.07 -13.64 -15.69
CA ASP A 37 -4.15 -13.20 -14.63
C ASP A 37 -4.64 -13.49 -13.21
N TYR A 38 -5.79 -14.17 -13.02
CA TYR A 38 -6.33 -14.46 -11.68
C TYR A 38 -5.32 -15.15 -10.74
N GLU A 39 -4.43 -15.97 -11.26
CA GLU A 39 -3.42 -16.69 -10.48
C GLU A 39 -2.43 -15.75 -9.77
N LYS A 40 -2.27 -14.51 -10.24
CA LYS A 40 -1.41 -13.50 -9.61
C LYS A 40 -2.07 -12.85 -8.39
N MET A 41 -3.41 -12.88 -8.30
CA MET A 41 -4.16 -12.16 -7.27
C MET A 41 -3.82 -12.60 -5.84
N PRO A 42 -3.65 -13.89 -5.49
CA PRO A 42 -3.27 -14.27 -4.13
C PRO A 42 -1.96 -13.62 -3.68
N GLY A 43 -0.94 -13.62 -4.55
CA GLY A 43 0.35 -12.99 -4.25
C GLY A 43 0.26 -11.46 -4.15
N LEU A 44 -0.57 -10.83 -4.99
CA LEU A 44 -0.83 -9.39 -4.88
C LEU A 44 -1.60 -9.05 -3.60
N ALA A 45 -2.57 -9.87 -3.20
CA ALA A 45 -3.33 -9.69 -1.97
C ALA A 45 -2.43 -9.77 -0.73
N GLU A 46 -1.52 -10.75 -0.67
CA GLU A 46 -0.53 -10.85 0.41
C GLU A 46 0.38 -9.61 0.47
N LYS A 47 0.87 -9.15 -0.68
CA LYS A 47 1.68 -7.92 -0.77
C LYS A 47 0.91 -6.69 -0.33
N LEU A 48 -0.36 -6.58 -0.72
CA LEU A 48 -1.24 -5.47 -0.33
C LEU A 48 -1.43 -5.45 1.19
N VAL A 49 -1.76 -6.59 1.79
CA VAL A 49 -1.90 -6.73 3.25
C VAL A 49 -0.62 -6.32 3.96
N ALA A 50 0.54 -6.82 3.49
CA ALA A 50 1.83 -6.45 4.06
C ALA A 50 2.12 -4.94 3.94
N ALA A 51 1.84 -4.33 2.79
CA ALA A 51 2.05 -2.91 2.56
C ALA A 51 1.16 -2.03 3.45
N VAL A 52 -0.11 -2.40 3.63
CA VAL A 52 -1.04 -1.69 4.52
C VAL A 52 -0.63 -1.83 5.98
N GLN A 53 -0.25 -3.04 6.41
CA GLN A 53 0.27 -3.27 7.76
C GLN A 53 1.52 -2.43 8.02
N GLU A 54 2.45 -2.37 7.07
CA GLU A 54 3.68 -1.58 7.19
C GLU A 54 3.41 -0.07 7.26
N ALA A 55 2.45 0.44 6.47
CA ALA A 55 2.03 1.84 6.56
C ALA A 55 1.36 2.15 7.91
N ASN A 56 0.55 1.22 8.42
CA ASN A 56 -0.14 1.39 9.71
C ASN A 56 0.82 1.29 10.90
N ARG A 57 1.78 0.35 10.88
CA ARG A 57 2.86 0.28 11.87
C ARG A 57 3.66 1.58 11.90
N PHE A 58 4.11 2.03 10.73
CA PHE A 58 4.85 3.30 10.63
C PHE A 58 4.04 4.49 11.14
N LYS A 59 2.73 4.55 10.85
CA LYS A 59 1.83 5.56 11.39
C LYS A 59 1.79 5.53 12.92
N ALA A 60 1.65 4.34 13.50
CA ALA A 60 1.57 4.12 14.94
C ALA A 60 2.89 4.46 15.66
N ASP A 61 4.02 3.95 15.16
CA ASP A 61 5.34 4.12 15.75
C ASP A 61 5.79 5.59 15.79
N ASN A 62 5.29 6.40 14.86
CA ASN A 62 5.65 7.81 14.73
C ASN A 62 4.55 8.77 15.23
N CYS A 63 3.52 8.26 15.92
CA CYS A 63 2.39 9.04 16.45
C CYS A 63 1.78 10.02 15.41
N LEU A 64 1.77 9.63 14.13
CA LEU A 64 1.24 10.46 13.06
C LEU A 64 -0.29 10.34 13.10
N SER A 65 -1.01 11.21 13.82
CA SER A 65 -2.49 11.15 13.92
C SER A 65 -3.16 11.44 12.57
#